data_AF-A0A2B4RZS5-F1
#
_entry.id   AF-A0A2B4RZS5-F1
#
_cell.length_a   1.000
_cell.length_b   1.000
_cell.length_c   1.000
_cell.angle_alpha   90.00
_cell.angle_beta   90.00
_cell.angle_gamma   90.00
#
_symmetry.space_group_name_H-M   'P 1'
#
loop_
_entity.id
_entity.type
_entity.pdbx_description
1 polymer ?
#
loop_
_entity_poly.entity_id
_entity_poly.type
_entity_poly.pdbx_seq_one_letter_code
_entity_poly.pdbx_strand_id
1 'polypeptide(L)'
;MTRKFPLEMSESAFVANTKYEDEEDSCNGAEDEEGDDFNGDDENEGEVRTSVANDSPLQTKHGHKISWKIGNIEAEKADLLVSSQGACARAIIKAGGPKVASPKIGDVTVSGGFASVSHVIHIQCCAWNGSRGEKTLQGLVRKCLEKSEELGATSIAFPVIGTGKLNFPSNVASRLMLEEAITFCEAHPTSSTQDIRFVVYQQDQALTAAFKQEMDKLRVHQNVHKALKKTPVLIEVVHGDLCQEKTDAIVNIVRRDLNMDKAGMVSKTIKVLGGQQIQDELNKFQQQPCGLAVMTTGGKLPSNHIIHLISDSANKDHLQQCLERCLQLAETHGLGSVSIPAVGTGGFQMSAVDSANVIYQALNNCCKSFKSVHTALTTEKVESDVVSQLSLRKIETLRKKADARDLKFKVEDIANRILVQGESTEVIKMVVEIMKEFDKIKKKKQDHLLSKSVEWGYERKGIKMVFNQWENAIIEMAHNEGKSKTRVILAGEQFLIDLTKNIGRGQQSGDQITLTRKIKGFPLPRHWKPMPRPDMTVHTVVLLPDSSDYKDVER
;
A
#
# COMPACT_ATOMS: atom_id res chain seq x y z
N MET A 1 6.80 41.61 13.32
CA MET A 1 6.55 42.11 14.68
C MET A 1 5.95 40.99 15.51
N THR A 2 6.72 40.51 16.47
CA THR A 2 6.39 39.48 17.44
C THR A 2 5.35 40.01 18.44
N ARG A 3 4.35 39.20 18.81
CA ARG A 3 3.82 39.20 20.18
C ARG A 3 3.12 37.88 20.53
N LYS A 4 3.54 37.36 21.68
CA LYS A 4 3.08 36.17 22.39
C LYS A 4 1.83 36.50 23.24
N PHE A 5 1.11 35.42 23.56
CA PHE A 5 0.04 35.15 24.54
C PHE A 5 -0.02 36.00 25.83
N PRO A 6 -1.17 35.94 26.55
CA PRO A 6 -1.23 35.02 27.68
C PRO A 6 -2.51 34.16 27.80
N LEU A 7 -2.32 33.03 28.47
CA LEU A 7 -3.33 32.15 29.06
C LEU A 7 -4.01 32.84 30.26
N GLU A 8 -5.30 32.58 30.45
CA GLU A 8 -5.89 32.49 31.80
C GLU A 8 -6.85 31.29 31.86
N MET A 9 -6.68 30.51 32.93
CA MET A 9 -7.61 29.47 33.37
C MET A 9 -8.70 30.11 34.23
N SER A 10 -9.94 29.64 34.10
CA SER A 10 -10.90 29.70 35.20
C SER A 10 -11.72 28.41 35.25
N GLU A 11 -11.64 27.75 36.40
CA GLU A 11 -12.58 26.71 36.83
C GLU A 11 -13.92 27.36 37.17
N SER A 12 -15.03 26.73 36.78
CA SER A 12 -16.19 26.61 37.66
C SER A 12 -17.09 25.46 37.21
N ALA A 13 -17.40 24.60 38.17
CA ALA A 13 -18.30 23.48 38.06
C ALA A 13 -19.75 23.95 37.94
N PHE A 14 -20.56 23.23 37.16
CA PHE A 14 -21.99 23.12 37.42
C PHE A 14 -22.45 21.68 37.21
N VAL A 15 -22.89 21.09 38.31
CA VAL A 15 -23.60 19.82 38.41
C VAL A 15 -25.04 20.06 37.97
N ALA A 16 -25.56 19.24 37.07
CA ALA A 16 -27.00 19.11 36.85
C ALA A 16 -27.36 17.63 36.68
N ASN A 17 -27.90 17.12 37.78
CA ASN A 17 -28.56 15.85 37.97
C ASN A 17 -29.90 15.88 37.21
N THR A 18 -30.23 14.87 36.41
CA THR A 18 -31.63 14.62 36.01
C THR A 18 -31.94 13.15 36.21
N LYS A 19 -32.77 12.91 37.24
CA LYS A 19 -33.51 11.68 37.48
C LYS A 19 -34.61 11.58 36.43
N TYR A 20 -34.79 10.39 35.87
CA TYR A 20 -36.03 10.01 35.20
C TYR A 20 -36.91 9.34 36.26
N GLU A 21 -38.07 9.93 36.51
CA GLU A 21 -39.15 9.35 37.30
C GLU A 21 -40.06 8.53 36.38
N ASP A 22 -40.51 7.41 36.95
CA ASP A 22 -41.51 6.51 36.41
C ASP A 22 -42.89 7.21 36.39
N GLU A 23 -43.60 7.12 35.27
CA GLU A 23 -45.05 7.30 35.25
C GLU A 23 -45.69 6.07 34.59
N GLU A 24 -46.37 5.31 35.45
CA GLU A 24 -47.41 4.36 35.08
C GLU A 24 -48.60 5.13 34.51
N ASP A 25 -49.11 4.71 33.35
CA ASP A 25 -50.47 5.02 32.97
C ASP A 25 -51.13 3.76 32.42
N SER A 26 -52.07 3.24 33.21
CA SER A 26 -53.03 2.22 32.82
C SER A 26 -54.24 2.90 32.20
N CYS A 27 -54.70 2.44 31.04
CA CYS A 27 -56.11 2.53 30.68
C CYS A 27 -56.54 1.26 29.93
N ASN A 28 -57.63 0.70 30.43
CA ASN A 28 -58.27 -0.54 30.05
C ASN A 28 -59.09 -0.41 28.76
N GLY A 29 -59.28 -1.55 28.08
CA GLY A 29 -60.58 -1.99 27.60
C GLY A 29 -60.95 -1.65 26.16
N ALA A 30 -60.98 -2.68 25.31
CA ALA A 30 -62.16 -3.08 24.53
C ALA A 30 -61.85 -4.41 23.82
N GLU A 31 -62.54 -5.45 24.28
CA GLU A 31 -62.80 -6.68 23.54
C GLU A 31 -63.81 -6.35 22.43
N ASP A 32 -63.61 -6.88 21.23
CA ASP A 32 -64.69 -7.15 20.26
C ASP A 32 -64.29 -8.39 19.45
N GLU A 33 -65.10 -9.44 19.60
CA GLU A 33 -65.11 -10.67 18.80
C GLU A 33 -66.03 -10.49 17.57
N GLU A 34 -65.90 -11.46 16.65
CA GLU A 34 -66.76 -11.75 15.48
C GLU A 34 -66.59 -10.78 14.29
N GLY A 35 -66.25 -11.21 13.07
CA GLY A 35 -66.63 -12.42 12.36
C GLY A 35 -67.43 -11.95 11.14
N ASP A 36 -66.95 -12.20 9.92
CA ASP A 36 -67.83 -12.47 8.78
C ASP A 36 -67.04 -12.90 7.53
N ASP A 37 -67.45 -14.07 7.06
CA ASP A 37 -67.17 -14.70 5.77
C ASP A 37 -67.57 -13.79 4.61
N PHE A 38 -66.70 -13.68 3.60
CA PHE A 38 -67.15 -13.48 2.22
C PHE A 38 -66.30 -14.31 1.27
N ASN A 39 -66.85 -15.45 0.86
CA ASN A 39 -66.46 -16.15 -0.35
C ASN A 39 -67.03 -15.40 -1.57
N GLY A 40 -66.17 -15.15 -2.55
CA GLY A 40 -66.53 -14.65 -3.86
C GLY A 40 -65.43 -15.03 -4.84
N ASP A 41 -65.59 -16.20 -5.45
CA ASP A 41 -64.84 -16.66 -6.61
C ASP A 41 -64.91 -15.60 -7.73
N ASP A 42 -63.79 -15.24 -8.35
CA ASP A 42 -63.46 -15.76 -9.69
C ASP A 42 -62.10 -15.23 -10.22
N GLU A 43 -61.52 -16.06 -11.08
CA GLU A 43 -60.51 -15.76 -12.11
C GLU A 43 -59.02 -15.56 -11.74
N ASN A 44 -58.29 -16.66 -12.01
CA ASN A 44 -57.11 -16.69 -12.89
C ASN A 44 -55.78 -16.15 -12.33
N GLU A 45 -54.86 -17.05 -12.02
CA GLU A 45 -53.59 -17.19 -12.74
C GLU A 45 -52.74 -18.30 -12.11
N GLY A 46 -52.01 -19.02 -12.97
CA GLY A 46 -51.37 -20.29 -12.66
C GLY A 46 -50.53 -20.30 -11.38
N GLU A 47 -50.62 -21.43 -10.70
CA GLU A 47 -49.77 -21.84 -9.59
C GLU A 47 -48.29 -21.79 -10.03
N VAL A 48 -47.65 -20.62 -9.89
CA VAL A 48 -46.20 -20.49 -9.98
C VAL A 48 -45.67 -21.12 -8.70
N ARG A 49 -45.39 -22.43 -8.78
CA ARG A 49 -44.43 -23.09 -7.90
C ARG A 49 -43.11 -22.33 -8.03
N THR A 50 -42.88 -21.34 -7.18
CA THR A 50 -41.57 -20.71 -7.01
C THR A 50 -40.68 -21.73 -6.32
N SER A 51 -40.11 -22.64 -7.11
CA SER A 51 -38.97 -23.45 -6.73
C SER A 51 -37.75 -22.53 -6.56
N VAL A 52 -37.66 -21.87 -5.40
CA VAL A 52 -36.49 -21.08 -5.01
C VAL A 52 -35.79 -21.82 -3.89
N ALA A 53 -34.88 -22.73 -4.23
CA ALA A 53 -33.73 -23.13 -3.41
C ALA A 53 -32.89 -24.19 -4.14
N ASN A 54 -32.11 -23.79 -5.15
CA ASN A 54 -30.83 -24.47 -5.39
C ASN A 54 -29.78 -23.79 -4.51
N ASP A 55 -29.84 -24.09 -3.20
CA ASP A 55 -28.96 -23.54 -2.16
C ASP A 55 -28.01 -24.63 -1.65
N SER A 56 -27.08 -25.06 -2.51
CA SER A 56 -26.08 -26.06 -2.11
C SER A 56 -25.27 -25.55 -0.91
N PRO A 57 -25.08 -26.37 0.13
CA PRO A 57 -24.37 -25.95 1.33
C PRO A 57 -22.91 -25.58 1.00
N LEU A 58 -22.39 -24.56 1.69
CA LEU A 58 -20.97 -24.23 1.65
C LEU A 58 -20.20 -25.38 2.32
N GLN A 59 -19.28 -26.01 1.61
CA GLN A 59 -18.38 -27.00 2.19
C GLN A 59 -17.01 -26.38 2.44
N THR A 60 -16.52 -26.52 3.66
CA THR A 60 -15.13 -26.17 3.98
C THR A 60 -14.18 -27.24 3.45
N LYS A 61 -12.89 -26.91 3.36
CA LYS A 61 -11.81 -27.83 2.94
C LYS A 61 -11.75 -29.15 3.74
N HIS A 62 -12.29 -29.15 4.95
CA HIS A 62 -12.22 -30.26 5.91
C HIS A 62 -13.54 -31.01 6.06
N GLY A 63 -14.52 -30.72 5.20
CA GLY A 63 -15.80 -31.45 5.16
C GLY A 63 -16.95 -30.80 5.95
N HIS A 64 -16.68 -29.80 6.79
CA HIS A 64 -17.75 -29.07 7.49
C HIS A 64 -18.72 -28.44 6.49
N LYS A 65 -20.00 -28.57 6.77
CA LYS A 65 -21.12 -28.09 6.00
C LYS A 65 -21.71 -26.86 6.69
N ILE A 66 -21.70 -25.72 6.00
CA ILE A 66 -22.36 -24.50 6.44
C ILE A 66 -23.53 -24.25 5.49
N SER A 67 -24.74 -24.23 6.02
CA SER A 67 -25.96 -24.12 5.22
C SER A 67 -26.93 -23.12 5.82
N TRP A 68 -27.91 -22.71 5.03
CA TRP A 68 -28.97 -21.84 5.49
C TRP A 68 -30.29 -22.24 4.86
N LYS A 69 -31.39 -21.90 5.53
CA LYS A 69 -32.74 -22.03 4.99
C LYS A 69 -33.71 -21.06 5.63
N ILE A 70 -34.82 -20.85 4.94
CA ILE A 70 -35.96 -20.12 5.47
C ILE A 70 -36.79 -21.07 6.35
N GLY A 71 -37.16 -20.63 7.55
CA GLY A 71 -38.00 -21.43 8.44
C GLY A 71 -38.08 -20.88 9.86
N ASN A 72 -38.62 -21.69 10.77
CA ASN A 72 -38.71 -21.38 12.19
C ASN A 72 -37.73 -22.27 12.97
N ILE A 73 -36.95 -21.67 13.87
CA ILE A 73 -35.85 -22.34 14.57
C ILE A 73 -36.34 -23.49 15.46
N GLU A 74 -37.54 -23.37 16.05
CA GLU A 74 -38.12 -24.38 16.91
C GLU A 74 -38.57 -25.65 16.17
N ALA A 75 -38.72 -25.58 14.85
CA ALA A 75 -39.02 -26.73 13.99
C ALA A 75 -37.76 -27.41 13.44
N GLU A 76 -36.57 -26.88 13.75
CA GLU A 76 -35.31 -27.38 13.20
C GLU A 76 -34.86 -28.70 13.85
N LYS A 77 -34.38 -29.62 13.02
CA LYS A 77 -33.88 -30.93 13.47
C LYS A 77 -32.35 -30.95 13.48
N ALA A 78 -31.76 -30.51 14.57
CA ALA A 78 -30.31 -30.56 14.83
C ALA A 78 -30.05 -31.07 16.24
N ASP A 79 -28.83 -31.54 16.51
CA ASP A 79 -28.46 -31.97 17.86
C ASP A 79 -28.55 -30.81 18.85
N LEU A 80 -28.21 -29.60 18.40
CA LEU A 80 -28.24 -28.37 19.18
C LEU A 80 -29.01 -27.25 18.49
N LEU A 81 -29.85 -26.55 19.25
CA LEU A 81 -30.44 -25.29 18.84
C LEU A 81 -29.90 -24.13 19.66
N VAL A 82 -29.65 -23.00 19.00
CA VAL A 82 -29.29 -21.75 19.66
C VAL A 82 -30.55 -20.92 19.89
N SER A 83 -30.81 -20.57 21.15
CA SER A 83 -31.95 -19.78 21.59
C SER A 83 -31.50 -18.36 21.91
N SER A 84 -31.91 -17.39 21.09
CA SER A 84 -31.70 -15.97 21.37
C SER A 84 -32.88 -15.37 22.12
N GLN A 85 -32.63 -14.37 22.98
CA GLN A 85 -33.67 -13.68 23.75
C GLN A 85 -34.85 -13.16 22.90
N GLY A 86 -36.03 -13.05 23.51
CA GLY A 86 -37.21 -12.48 22.88
C GLY A 86 -38.06 -13.51 22.12
N ALA A 87 -38.37 -13.21 20.85
CA ALA A 87 -39.32 -14.01 20.07
C ALA A 87 -38.82 -15.44 19.82
N CYS A 88 -37.53 -15.62 19.53
CA CYS A 88 -36.89 -16.92 19.36
C CYS A 88 -36.99 -17.78 20.63
N ALA A 89 -36.57 -17.26 21.79
CA ALA A 89 -36.72 -17.97 23.07
C ALA A 89 -38.18 -18.35 23.38
N ARG A 90 -39.15 -17.47 23.11
CA ARG A 90 -40.58 -17.78 23.31
C ARG A 90 -41.07 -18.88 22.37
N ALA A 91 -40.62 -18.88 21.11
CA ALA A 91 -40.98 -19.91 20.14
C ALA A 91 -40.46 -21.29 20.57
N ILE A 92 -39.19 -21.35 21.00
CA ILE A 92 -38.58 -22.58 21.53
C ILE A 92 -39.31 -23.09 22.78
N ILE A 93 -39.63 -22.20 23.73
CA ILE A 93 -40.38 -22.57 24.94
C ILE A 93 -41.77 -23.10 24.57
N LYS A 94 -42.48 -22.45 23.64
CA LYS A 94 -43.81 -22.88 23.17
C LYS A 94 -43.77 -24.26 22.50
N ALA A 95 -42.66 -24.59 21.83
CA ALA A 95 -42.44 -25.89 21.20
C ALA A 95 -42.02 -26.99 22.19
N GLY A 96 -41.96 -26.71 23.50
CA GLY A 96 -41.59 -27.66 24.54
C GLY A 96 -40.14 -27.56 25.01
N GLY A 97 -39.39 -26.55 24.56
CA GLY A 97 -38.05 -26.26 25.02
C GLY A 97 -38.01 -25.75 26.48
N PRO A 98 -36.88 -25.94 27.19
CA PRO A 98 -36.78 -25.58 28.58
C PRO A 98 -36.75 -24.05 28.78
N LYS A 99 -37.42 -23.61 29.84
CA LYS A 99 -37.36 -22.23 30.32
C LYS A 99 -36.18 -22.07 31.27
N VAL A 100 -35.16 -21.32 30.84
CA VAL A 100 -33.91 -21.11 31.58
C VAL A 100 -33.71 -19.63 31.85
N ALA A 101 -33.01 -19.29 32.94
CA ALA A 101 -32.58 -17.92 33.18
C ALA A 101 -31.63 -17.45 32.07
N SER A 102 -31.84 -16.23 31.58
CA SER A 102 -30.98 -15.67 30.53
C SER A 102 -29.56 -15.48 31.07
N PRO A 103 -28.52 -15.87 30.31
CA PRO A 103 -27.14 -15.65 30.72
C PRO A 103 -26.80 -14.15 30.75
N LYS A 104 -25.61 -13.82 31.27
CA LYS A 104 -25.06 -12.46 31.16
C LYS A 104 -24.85 -12.10 29.70
N ILE A 105 -24.91 -10.81 29.39
CA ILE A 105 -24.66 -10.30 28.04
C ILE A 105 -23.29 -10.79 27.55
N GLY A 106 -23.28 -11.46 26.39
CA GLY A 106 -22.09 -12.04 25.78
C GLY A 106 -21.72 -13.44 26.27
N ASP A 107 -22.51 -14.04 27.15
CA ASP A 107 -22.34 -15.42 27.64
C ASP A 107 -23.43 -16.36 27.12
N VAL A 108 -23.16 -17.66 27.32
CA VAL A 108 -24.02 -18.76 26.91
C VAL A 108 -24.30 -19.68 28.10
N THR A 109 -25.50 -20.27 28.14
CA THR A 109 -25.88 -21.34 29.07
C THR A 109 -26.47 -22.51 28.29
N VAL A 110 -26.26 -23.72 28.76
CA VAL A 110 -26.74 -24.94 28.11
C VAL A 110 -27.82 -25.57 28.97
N SER A 111 -28.87 -26.07 28.35
CA SER A 111 -29.92 -26.87 28.99
C SER A 111 -30.17 -28.16 28.22
N GLY A 112 -30.98 -29.05 28.79
CA GLY A 112 -31.55 -30.16 28.04
C GLY A 112 -32.31 -29.69 26.80
N GLY A 113 -32.53 -30.60 25.86
CA GLY A 113 -33.24 -30.33 24.63
C GLY A 113 -34.73 -30.63 24.71
N PHE A 114 -35.37 -30.68 23.54
CA PHE A 114 -36.78 -31.01 23.38
C PHE A 114 -37.00 -31.63 22.01
N ALA A 115 -38.00 -32.51 21.90
CA ALA A 115 -38.27 -33.28 20.69
C ALA A 115 -37.01 -34.00 20.16
N SER A 116 -36.57 -33.68 18.93
CA SER A 116 -35.37 -34.27 18.30
C SER A 116 -34.07 -33.50 18.60
N VAL A 117 -34.11 -32.50 19.47
CA VAL A 117 -32.96 -31.68 19.86
C VAL A 117 -32.39 -32.21 21.17
N SER A 118 -31.07 -32.42 21.24
CA SER A 118 -30.42 -32.95 22.44
C SER A 118 -30.22 -31.89 23.53
N HIS A 119 -29.81 -30.68 23.14
CA HIS A 119 -29.61 -29.55 24.05
C HIS A 119 -29.96 -28.23 23.38
N VAL A 120 -30.31 -27.23 24.20
CA VAL A 120 -30.50 -25.84 23.75
C VAL A 120 -29.42 -24.97 24.36
N ILE A 121 -28.72 -24.20 23.52
CA ILE A 121 -27.77 -23.18 23.95
C ILE A 121 -28.50 -21.85 24.01
N HIS A 122 -28.70 -21.34 25.23
CA HIS A 122 -29.31 -20.05 25.47
C HIS A 122 -28.24 -18.98 25.47
N ILE A 123 -28.49 -17.89 24.74
CA ILE A 123 -27.55 -16.78 24.61
C ILE A 123 -28.21 -15.46 25.00
N GLN A 124 -27.39 -14.53 25.47
CA GLN A 124 -27.80 -13.15 25.69
C GLN A 124 -26.90 -12.22 24.87
N CYS A 125 -27.49 -11.57 23.87
CA CYS A 125 -26.79 -10.59 23.02
C CYS A 125 -27.07 -9.16 23.49
N CYS A 126 -26.15 -8.24 23.20
CA CYS A 126 -26.32 -6.82 23.47
C CYS A 126 -27.13 -6.15 22.36
N ALA A 127 -27.65 -4.94 22.60
CA ALA A 127 -28.21 -4.11 21.53
C ALA A 127 -27.10 -3.60 20.60
N TRP A 128 -27.46 -3.33 19.35
CA TRP A 128 -26.56 -2.77 18.35
C TRP A 128 -25.98 -1.44 18.83
N ASN A 129 -24.65 -1.38 18.89
CA ASN A 129 -23.90 -0.20 19.30
C ASN A 129 -22.57 -0.08 18.52
N GLY A 130 -22.56 -0.57 17.28
CA GLY A 130 -21.39 -0.64 16.42
C GLY A 130 -20.43 -1.76 16.83
N SER A 131 -19.13 -1.46 16.83
CA SER A 131 -18.04 -2.44 16.98
C SER A 131 -18.08 -3.28 18.26
N ARG A 132 -18.66 -2.76 19.35
CA ARG A 132 -18.85 -3.56 20.58
C ARG A 132 -19.87 -4.68 20.35
N GLY A 133 -20.99 -4.36 19.68
CA GLY A 133 -22.03 -5.32 19.30
C GLY A 133 -21.53 -6.38 18.34
N GLU A 134 -20.70 -5.98 17.36
CA GLU A 134 -20.05 -6.92 16.44
C GLU A 134 -19.21 -7.96 17.20
N LYS A 135 -18.33 -7.51 18.10
CA LYS A 135 -17.49 -8.39 18.92
C LYS A 135 -18.30 -9.31 19.83
N THR A 136 -19.39 -8.79 20.42
CA THR A 136 -20.28 -9.61 21.25
C THR A 136 -20.96 -10.69 20.41
N LEU A 137 -21.48 -10.35 19.23
CA LEU A 137 -22.13 -11.33 18.35
C LEU A 137 -21.15 -12.42 17.87
N GLN A 138 -19.97 -12.02 17.39
CA GLN A 138 -18.92 -12.98 17.00
C GLN A 138 -18.52 -13.89 18.17
N GLY A 139 -18.28 -13.31 19.35
CA GLY A 139 -17.95 -14.08 20.54
C GLY A 139 -19.04 -15.08 20.96
N LEU A 140 -20.32 -14.71 20.80
CA LEU A 140 -21.44 -15.62 21.08
C LEU A 140 -21.51 -16.79 20.10
N VAL A 141 -21.35 -16.53 18.79
CA VAL A 141 -21.32 -17.60 17.78
C VAL A 141 -20.17 -18.56 18.07
N ARG A 142 -18.97 -18.03 18.36
CA ARG A 142 -17.80 -18.84 18.75
C ARG A 142 -18.08 -19.71 19.97
N LYS A 143 -18.57 -19.12 21.05
CA LYS A 143 -18.92 -19.86 22.28
C LYS A 143 -19.96 -20.94 22.05
N CYS A 144 -20.94 -20.71 21.17
CA CYS A 144 -21.93 -21.73 20.82
C CYS A 144 -21.28 -22.92 20.10
N LEU A 145 -20.36 -22.66 19.16
CA LEU A 145 -19.64 -23.69 18.43
C LEU A 145 -18.65 -24.46 19.33
N GLU A 146 -17.96 -23.76 20.24
CA GLU A 146 -17.12 -24.39 21.27
C GLU A 146 -17.95 -25.30 22.19
N LYS A 147 -19.13 -24.85 22.63
CA LYS A 147 -20.05 -25.70 23.41
C LYS A 147 -20.61 -26.87 22.61
N SER A 148 -20.80 -26.69 21.30
CA SER A 148 -21.19 -27.78 20.41
C SER A 148 -20.15 -28.89 20.40
N GLU A 149 -18.87 -28.52 20.33
CA GLU A 149 -17.75 -29.45 20.41
C GLU A 149 -17.65 -30.14 21.77
N GLU A 150 -17.77 -29.37 22.87
CA GLU A 150 -17.72 -29.93 24.23
C GLU A 150 -18.82 -30.98 24.47
N LEU A 151 -19.99 -30.80 23.85
CA LEU A 151 -21.12 -31.73 23.94
C LEU A 151 -21.04 -32.88 22.94
N GLY A 152 -20.02 -32.90 22.06
CA GLY A 152 -19.86 -33.92 21.02
C GLY A 152 -20.96 -33.90 19.96
N ALA A 153 -21.62 -32.76 19.76
CA ALA A 153 -22.72 -32.62 18.83
C ALA A 153 -22.21 -32.57 17.38
N THR A 154 -22.94 -33.23 16.48
CA THR A 154 -22.59 -33.27 15.06
C THR A 154 -23.25 -32.14 14.26
N SER A 155 -24.37 -31.62 14.75
CA SER A 155 -25.13 -30.56 14.09
C SER A 155 -25.62 -29.49 15.05
N ILE A 156 -25.53 -28.23 14.63
CA ILE A 156 -25.99 -27.06 15.38
C ILE A 156 -26.75 -26.11 14.45
N ALA A 157 -27.89 -25.58 14.94
CA ALA A 157 -28.66 -24.59 14.21
C ALA A 157 -28.77 -23.26 14.96
N PHE A 158 -28.53 -22.18 14.21
CA PHE A 158 -28.57 -20.80 14.66
C PHE A 158 -29.78 -20.08 14.07
N PRO A 159 -30.55 -19.32 14.85
CA PRO A 159 -31.35 -18.23 14.31
C PRO A 159 -30.40 -17.10 13.86
N VAL A 160 -30.86 -16.15 13.05
CA VAL A 160 -30.05 -14.93 12.85
C VAL A 160 -30.15 -14.04 14.10
N ILE A 161 -29.04 -13.88 14.80
CA ILE A 161 -28.99 -13.24 16.11
C ILE A 161 -28.90 -11.71 15.92
N GLY A 162 -29.75 -10.98 16.64
CA GLY A 162 -29.63 -9.53 16.80
C GLY A 162 -30.51 -8.67 15.88
N THR A 163 -31.08 -9.23 14.81
CA THR A 163 -31.80 -8.45 13.78
C THR A 163 -33.22 -8.02 14.18
N GLY A 164 -33.76 -8.60 15.25
CA GLY A 164 -35.03 -8.16 15.85
C GLY A 164 -34.86 -6.94 16.77
N LYS A 165 -35.36 -7.04 18.01
CA LYS A 165 -35.34 -5.95 19.01
C LYS A 165 -33.95 -5.38 19.36
N LEU A 166 -32.87 -6.02 18.92
CA LEU A 166 -31.50 -5.58 19.17
C LEU A 166 -30.96 -4.69 18.04
N ASN A 167 -31.73 -4.47 16.97
CA ASN A 167 -31.45 -3.51 15.89
C ASN A 167 -30.11 -3.71 15.17
N PHE A 168 -29.60 -4.95 15.10
CA PHE A 168 -28.45 -5.22 14.23
C PHE A 168 -28.87 -5.07 12.77
N PRO A 169 -28.08 -4.37 11.93
CA PRO A 169 -28.30 -4.38 10.49
C PRO A 169 -28.22 -5.82 9.95
N SER A 170 -29.21 -6.24 9.15
CA SER A 170 -29.36 -7.62 8.68
C SER A 170 -28.15 -8.14 7.92
N ASN A 171 -27.52 -7.30 7.10
CA ASN A 171 -26.29 -7.63 6.39
C ASN A 171 -25.10 -7.83 7.34
N VAL A 172 -24.97 -6.97 8.37
CA VAL A 172 -23.88 -7.06 9.36
C VAL A 172 -24.04 -8.32 10.20
N ALA A 173 -25.23 -8.60 10.74
CA ALA A 173 -25.47 -9.81 11.53
C ALA A 173 -25.20 -11.08 10.72
N SER A 174 -25.76 -11.16 9.50
CA SER A 174 -25.58 -12.31 8.62
C SER A 174 -24.11 -12.56 8.29
N ARG A 175 -23.39 -11.50 7.90
CA ARG A 175 -21.96 -11.56 7.58
C ARG A 175 -21.15 -12.04 8.78
N LEU A 176 -21.32 -11.44 9.95
CA LEU A 176 -20.53 -11.78 11.14
C LEU A 176 -20.75 -13.23 11.59
N MET A 177 -21.99 -13.70 11.54
CA MET A 177 -22.32 -15.08 11.91
C MET A 177 -21.73 -16.10 10.92
N LEU A 178 -21.81 -15.82 9.62
CA LEU A 178 -21.22 -16.66 8.58
C LEU A 178 -19.69 -16.68 8.65
N GLU A 179 -19.06 -15.51 8.79
CA GLU A 179 -17.61 -15.39 8.92
C GLU A 179 -17.09 -16.14 10.13
N GLU A 180 -17.73 -15.99 11.29
CA GLU A 180 -17.29 -16.68 12.51
C GLU A 180 -17.45 -18.20 12.41
N ALA A 181 -18.53 -18.69 11.79
CA ALA A 181 -18.69 -20.12 11.53
C ALA A 181 -17.60 -20.67 10.61
N ILE A 182 -17.25 -19.94 9.55
CA ILE A 182 -16.13 -20.31 8.67
C ILE A 182 -14.82 -20.31 9.44
N THR A 183 -14.51 -19.24 10.17
CA THR A 183 -13.30 -19.12 10.99
C THR A 183 -13.17 -20.28 11.98
N PHE A 184 -14.27 -20.64 12.65
CA PHE A 184 -14.29 -21.78 13.57
C PHE A 184 -13.97 -23.10 12.87
N CYS A 185 -14.64 -23.40 11.75
CA CYS A 185 -14.39 -24.63 10.98
C CYS A 185 -12.97 -24.72 10.41
N GLU A 186 -12.36 -23.59 10.08
CA GLU A 186 -10.97 -23.55 9.61
C GLU A 186 -9.96 -23.75 10.73
N ALA A 187 -10.25 -23.23 11.92
CA ALA A 187 -9.44 -23.38 13.12
C ALA A 187 -9.56 -24.78 13.75
N HIS A 188 -10.69 -25.47 13.55
CA HIS A 188 -10.95 -26.80 14.12
C HIS A 188 -11.26 -27.84 13.02
N PRO A 189 -10.26 -28.30 12.24
CA PRO A 189 -10.44 -29.25 11.14
C PRO A 189 -11.10 -30.59 11.52
N THR A 190 -10.92 -31.02 12.77
CA THR A 190 -11.37 -32.30 13.30
C THR A 190 -12.56 -32.14 14.26
N SER A 191 -13.26 -31.01 14.19
CA SER A 191 -14.42 -30.75 15.04
C SER A 191 -15.48 -31.84 14.87
N SER A 192 -16.12 -32.26 15.96
CA SER A 192 -17.30 -33.13 15.89
C SER A 192 -18.48 -32.42 15.22
N THR A 193 -18.55 -31.09 15.32
CA THR A 193 -19.62 -30.25 14.75
C THR A 193 -19.44 -30.05 13.25
N GLN A 194 -19.99 -30.97 12.47
CA GLN A 194 -19.84 -31.02 11.01
C GLN A 194 -20.93 -30.28 10.23
N ASP A 195 -22.11 -30.04 10.82
CA ASP A 195 -23.25 -29.42 10.12
C ASP A 195 -23.76 -28.18 10.87
N ILE A 196 -23.36 -27.00 10.39
CA ILE A 196 -23.78 -25.70 10.92
C ILE A 196 -24.89 -25.14 10.02
N ARG A 197 -26.04 -24.85 10.62
CA ARG A 197 -27.21 -24.35 9.88
C ARG A 197 -27.66 -23.00 10.39
N PHE A 198 -28.01 -22.11 9.47
CA PHE A 198 -28.65 -20.83 9.79
C PHE A 198 -30.12 -20.87 9.36
N VAL A 199 -31.02 -20.71 10.33
CA VAL A 199 -32.47 -20.66 10.10
C VAL A 199 -32.90 -19.20 10.08
N VAL A 200 -33.23 -18.72 8.89
CA VAL A 200 -33.69 -17.36 8.65
C VAL A 200 -35.21 -17.32 8.81
N TYR A 201 -35.70 -16.43 9.67
CA TYR A 201 -37.11 -16.37 10.01
C TYR A 201 -37.98 -16.08 8.78
N GLN A 202 -38.99 -16.93 8.57
CA GLN A 202 -39.75 -16.97 7.32
C GLN A 202 -40.52 -15.70 6.96
N GLN A 203 -40.88 -14.87 7.94
CA GLN A 203 -41.64 -13.64 7.70
C GLN A 203 -40.73 -12.43 7.45
N ASP A 204 -39.40 -12.57 7.56
CA ASP A 204 -38.45 -11.47 7.38
C ASP A 204 -37.77 -11.53 6.01
N GLN A 205 -38.42 -10.93 5.00
CA GLN A 205 -37.91 -10.89 3.63
C GLN A 205 -36.62 -10.08 3.50
N ALA A 206 -36.48 -8.99 4.26
CA ALA A 206 -35.29 -8.14 4.22
C ALA A 206 -34.07 -8.89 4.78
N LEU A 207 -34.25 -9.62 5.88
CA LEU A 207 -33.24 -10.50 6.42
C LEU A 207 -32.89 -11.65 5.48
N THR A 208 -33.89 -12.26 4.85
CA THR A 208 -33.70 -13.32 3.86
C THR A 208 -32.84 -12.84 2.68
N ALA A 209 -33.15 -11.67 2.12
CA ALA A 209 -32.37 -11.08 1.04
C ALA A 209 -30.93 -10.77 1.46
N ALA A 210 -30.75 -10.17 2.64
CA ALA A 210 -29.43 -9.84 3.17
C ALA A 210 -28.58 -11.10 3.43
N PHE A 211 -29.16 -12.13 4.05
CA PHE A 211 -28.47 -13.38 4.35
C PHE A 211 -28.06 -14.11 3.08
N LYS A 212 -28.97 -14.20 2.10
CA LYS A 212 -28.68 -14.78 0.78
C LYS A 212 -27.52 -14.04 0.10
N GLN A 213 -27.55 -12.71 0.09
CA GLN A 213 -26.49 -11.90 -0.51
C GLN A 213 -25.12 -12.18 0.13
N GLU A 214 -25.04 -12.29 1.46
CA GLU A 214 -23.80 -12.61 2.15
C GLU A 214 -23.32 -14.06 1.88
N MET A 215 -24.24 -15.02 1.80
CA MET A 215 -23.91 -16.39 1.42
C MET A 215 -23.38 -16.47 -0.02
N ASP A 216 -24.03 -15.77 -0.96
CA ASP A 216 -23.62 -15.76 -2.37
C ASP A 216 -22.25 -15.10 -2.56
N LYS A 217 -21.94 -14.02 -1.80
CA LYS A 217 -20.58 -13.46 -1.76
C LYS A 217 -19.57 -14.55 -1.40
N LEU A 218 -19.79 -15.28 -0.31
CA LEU A 218 -18.87 -16.34 0.16
C LEU A 218 -18.71 -17.49 -0.85
N ARG A 219 -19.77 -17.83 -1.60
CA ARG A 219 -19.71 -18.84 -2.67
C ARG A 219 -18.87 -18.40 -3.86
N VAL A 220 -19.03 -17.15 -4.31
CA VAL A 220 -18.20 -16.58 -5.37
C VAL A 220 -16.73 -16.64 -4.93
N HIS A 221 -16.43 -16.27 -3.68
CA HIS A 221 -15.07 -16.36 -3.12
C HIS A 221 -14.52 -17.79 -3.17
N GLN A 222 -15.28 -18.84 -2.81
CA GLN A 222 -14.80 -20.22 -2.89
C GLN A 222 -14.52 -20.69 -4.33
N ASN A 223 -15.35 -20.29 -5.29
CA ASN A 223 -15.22 -20.73 -6.68
C ASN A 223 -14.08 -20.01 -7.40
N VAL A 224 -13.86 -18.73 -7.12
CA VAL A 224 -12.73 -17.98 -7.68
C VAL A 224 -11.40 -18.42 -7.03
N HIS A 225 -11.38 -18.67 -5.71
CA HIS A 225 -10.21 -19.23 -5.02
C HIS A 225 -9.81 -20.62 -5.56
N LYS A 226 -10.77 -21.44 -5.99
CA LYS A 226 -10.50 -22.74 -6.65
C LYS A 226 -9.86 -22.57 -8.03
N ALA A 227 -10.25 -21.52 -8.78
CA ALA A 227 -9.68 -21.23 -10.09
C ALA A 227 -8.24 -20.68 -9.99
N LEU A 228 -7.98 -19.77 -9.04
CA LEU A 228 -6.68 -19.13 -8.86
C LEU A 228 -5.60 -20.04 -8.24
N LYS A 229 -5.98 -21.09 -7.49
CA LYS A 229 -5.04 -22.10 -6.98
C LYS A 229 -4.20 -22.81 -8.05
N LYS A 230 -4.53 -22.66 -9.35
CA LYS A 230 -3.77 -23.24 -10.47
C LYS A 230 -2.84 -22.25 -11.17
N THR A 231 -2.95 -20.95 -10.91
CA THR A 231 -2.16 -19.91 -11.57
C THR A 231 -1.10 -19.36 -10.62
N PRO A 232 0.18 -19.40 -10.98
CA PRO A 232 1.24 -18.86 -10.14
C PRO A 232 1.12 -17.35 -10.02
N VAL A 233 1.07 -16.85 -8.80
CA VAL A 233 1.09 -15.41 -8.51
C VAL A 233 2.54 -14.93 -8.52
N LEU A 234 2.80 -13.85 -9.25
CA LEU A 234 4.09 -13.16 -9.31
C LEU A 234 4.11 -12.07 -8.24
N ILE A 235 5.10 -12.13 -7.33
CA ILE A 235 5.35 -11.05 -6.36
C ILE A 235 6.53 -10.24 -6.87
N GLU A 236 6.32 -8.92 -7.01
CA GLU A 236 7.37 -7.95 -7.33
C GLU A 236 7.54 -6.96 -6.17
N VAL A 237 8.78 -6.74 -5.74
CA VAL A 237 9.11 -5.69 -4.75
C VAL A 237 9.57 -4.46 -5.50
N VAL A 238 8.70 -3.44 -5.63
CA VAL A 238 8.97 -2.21 -6.37
C VAL A 238 9.32 -1.07 -5.41
N HIS A 239 10.41 -0.36 -5.70
CA HIS A 239 10.73 0.90 -5.04
C HIS A 239 10.19 2.07 -5.86
N GLY A 240 9.15 2.73 -5.38
CA GLY A 240 8.49 3.83 -6.09
C GLY A 240 7.43 4.53 -5.26
N ASP A 241 6.71 5.45 -5.91
CA ASP A 241 5.53 6.11 -5.34
C ASP A 241 4.27 5.34 -5.74
N LEU A 242 3.50 4.88 -4.75
CA LEU A 242 2.25 4.16 -4.93
C LEU A 242 1.28 4.92 -5.86
N CYS A 243 1.29 6.26 -5.84
CA CYS A 243 0.38 7.06 -6.65
C CYS A 243 0.75 7.08 -8.15
N GLN A 244 1.91 6.55 -8.53
CA GLN A 244 2.38 6.44 -9.92
C GLN A 244 2.25 5.02 -10.49
N GLU A 245 1.84 4.06 -9.67
CA GLU A 245 1.65 2.67 -10.04
C GLU A 245 0.53 2.52 -11.08
N LYS A 246 0.73 1.62 -12.05
CA LYS A 246 -0.20 1.36 -13.17
C LYS A 246 -0.91 0.01 -13.06
N THR A 247 -0.89 -0.59 -11.87
CA THR A 247 -1.63 -1.82 -11.58
C THR A 247 -3.13 -1.56 -11.62
N ASP A 248 -3.93 -2.62 -11.73
CA ASP A 248 -5.38 -2.51 -11.83
C ASP A 248 -5.98 -1.86 -10.58
N ALA A 249 -5.40 -2.14 -9.41
CA ALA A 249 -5.69 -1.43 -8.17
C ALA A 249 -4.46 -1.11 -7.31
N ILE A 250 -4.54 0.00 -6.59
CA ILE A 250 -3.63 0.30 -5.47
C ILE A 250 -4.36 0.10 -4.13
N VAL A 251 -3.62 -0.32 -3.09
CA VAL A 251 -4.17 -0.42 -1.74
C VAL A 251 -3.93 0.87 -0.96
N ASN A 252 -5.00 1.51 -0.51
CA ASN A 252 -4.97 2.64 0.41
C ASN A 252 -5.32 2.18 1.82
N ILE A 253 -4.83 2.87 2.85
CA ILE A 253 -5.17 2.60 4.26
C ILE A 253 -5.97 3.76 4.80
N VAL A 254 -7.16 3.45 5.32
CA VAL A 254 -8.08 4.41 5.92
C VAL A 254 -8.56 3.93 7.28
N ARG A 255 -9.07 4.86 8.08
CA ARG A 255 -9.77 4.56 9.33
C ARG A 255 -11.22 4.21 9.05
N ARG A 256 -11.93 3.75 10.08
CA ARG A 256 -13.36 3.40 9.98
C ARG A 256 -14.27 4.54 9.54
N ASP A 257 -13.86 5.79 9.75
CA ASP A 257 -14.58 6.97 9.27
C ASP A 257 -14.46 7.22 7.75
N LEU A 258 -13.65 6.41 7.05
CA LEU A 258 -13.33 6.51 5.62
C LEU A 258 -12.87 7.92 5.19
N ASN A 259 -12.34 8.70 6.14
CA ASN A 259 -11.91 10.06 5.87
C ASN A 259 -10.41 10.06 5.53
N MET A 260 -10.10 10.29 4.26
CA MET A 260 -8.73 10.28 3.76
C MET A 260 -7.90 11.46 4.32
N ASP A 261 -8.54 12.57 4.72
CA ASP A 261 -7.87 13.71 5.37
C ASP A 261 -7.46 13.43 6.82
N LYS A 262 -8.07 12.42 7.46
CA LYS A 262 -7.79 12.03 8.85
C LYS A 262 -7.05 10.70 8.98
N ALA A 263 -6.85 9.99 7.89
CA ALA A 263 -6.16 8.70 7.85
C ALA A 263 -4.62 8.86 8.02
N GLY A 264 -3.90 9.06 6.92
CA GLY A 264 -2.43 9.12 6.90
C GLY A 264 -1.89 9.80 5.64
N MET A 265 -0.59 10.04 5.59
CA MET A 265 0.02 10.80 4.48
C MET A 265 -0.26 10.17 3.11
N VAL A 266 -0.12 8.85 2.97
CA VAL A 266 -0.42 8.13 1.72
C VAL A 266 -1.85 8.38 1.26
N SER A 267 -2.83 8.25 2.18
CA SER A 267 -4.24 8.49 1.88
C SER A 267 -4.53 9.94 1.46
N LYS A 268 -3.89 10.91 2.13
CA LYS A 268 -3.97 12.33 1.73
C LYS A 268 -3.40 12.57 0.35
N THR A 269 -2.24 12.00 0.05
CA THR A 269 -1.59 12.14 -1.26
C THR A 269 -2.43 11.51 -2.37
N ILE A 270 -2.98 10.31 -2.14
CA ILE A 270 -3.92 9.65 -3.06
C ILE A 270 -5.12 10.55 -3.34
N LYS A 271 -5.72 11.17 -2.31
CA LYS A 271 -6.85 12.09 -2.49
C LYS A 271 -6.47 13.33 -3.30
N VAL A 272 -5.31 13.93 -3.02
CA VAL A 272 -4.82 15.12 -3.73
C VAL A 272 -4.58 14.82 -5.21
N LEU A 273 -3.92 13.70 -5.52
CA LEU A 273 -3.56 13.33 -6.89
C LEU A 273 -4.74 12.73 -7.67
N GLY A 274 -5.50 11.82 -7.05
CA GLY A 274 -6.65 11.16 -7.67
C GLY A 274 -7.93 12.00 -7.72
N GLY A 275 -8.00 13.07 -6.90
CA GLY A 275 -9.10 14.03 -6.89
C GLY A 275 -10.19 13.73 -5.88
N GLN A 276 -11.02 14.74 -5.62
CA GLN A 276 -12.07 14.73 -4.58
C GLN A 276 -13.13 13.63 -4.77
N GLN A 277 -13.37 13.20 -6.02
CA GLN A 277 -14.33 12.14 -6.36
C GLN A 277 -14.12 10.84 -5.58
N ILE A 278 -12.87 10.49 -5.23
CA ILE A 278 -12.56 9.29 -4.45
C ILE A 278 -13.18 9.39 -3.05
N GLN A 279 -13.05 10.55 -2.41
CA GLN A 279 -13.66 10.78 -1.10
C GLN A 279 -15.19 10.85 -1.21
N ASP A 280 -15.73 11.37 -2.31
CA ASP A 280 -17.17 11.41 -2.53
C ASP A 280 -17.77 10.01 -2.72
N GLU A 281 -17.05 9.10 -3.36
CA GLU A 281 -17.38 7.67 -3.42
C GLU A 281 -17.30 7.01 -2.03
N LEU A 282 -16.24 7.27 -1.27
CA LEU A 282 -16.10 6.78 0.12
C LEU A 282 -17.25 7.24 1.02
N ASN A 283 -17.71 8.48 0.86
CA ASN A 283 -18.81 9.03 1.65
C ASN A 283 -20.13 8.25 1.45
N LYS A 284 -20.31 7.58 0.29
CA LYS A 284 -21.49 6.73 0.04
C LYS A 284 -21.51 5.46 0.89
N PHE A 285 -20.34 4.97 1.30
CA PHE A 285 -20.23 3.77 2.13
C PHE A 285 -20.52 4.03 3.62
N GLN A 286 -20.61 5.29 4.05
CA GLN A 286 -20.73 5.66 5.47
C GLN A 286 -19.62 5.04 6.35
N GLN A 287 -19.75 5.09 7.67
CA GLN A 287 -18.77 4.49 8.57
C GLN A 287 -18.76 2.97 8.40
N GLN A 288 -17.57 2.39 8.23
CA GLN A 288 -17.39 0.95 8.04
C GLN A 288 -16.58 0.36 9.20
N PRO A 289 -16.85 -0.89 9.63
CA PRO A 289 -16.08 -1.52 10.69
C PRO A 289 -14.65 -1.84 10.23
N CYS A 290 -13.71 -1.88 11.19
CA CYS A 290 -12.34 -2.33 10.92
C CYS A 290 -12.34 -3.81 10.56
N GLY A 291 -11.41 -4.24 9.70
CA GLY A 291 -11.37 -5.62 9.20
C GLY A 291 -12.03 -5.81 7.84
N LEU A 292 -12.61 -4.74 7.26
CA LEU A 292 -13.18 -4.74 5.92
C LEU A 292 -12.29 -4.02 4.91
N ALA A 293 -12.65 -4.21 3.64
CA ALA A 293 -12.12 -3.45 2.52
C ALA A 293 -13.28 -2.94 1.66
N VAL A 294 -13.16 -1.73 1.12
CA VAL A 294 -14.10 -1.16 0.13
C VAL A 294 -13.32 -0.70 -1.09
N MET A 295 -13.96 -0.68 -2.26
CA MET A 295 -13.31 -0.29 -3.51
C MET A 295 -13.97 0.95 -4.10
N THR A 296 -13.14 1.84 -4.65
CA THR A 296 -13.55 3.05 -5.39
C THR A 296 -12.85 3.09 -6.75
N THR A 297 -13.23 4.05 -7.59
CA THR A 297 -12.44 4.38 -8.79
C THR A 297 -11.11 5.03 -8.41
N GLY A 298 -10.08 4.87 -9.23
CA GLY A 298 -8.78 5.54 -9.05
C GLY A 298 -8.79 7.04 -9.32
N GLY A 299 -9.93 7.56 -9.80
CA GLY A 299 -10.10 8.95 -10.16
C GLY A 299 -9.12 9.39 -11.26
N LYS A 300 -8.19 10.29 -10.92
CA LYS A 300 -7.14 10.79 -11.83
C LYS A 300 -5.82 10.03 -11.73
N LEU A 301 -5.74 8.99 -10.88
CA LEU A 301 -4.53 8.18 -10.77
C LEU A 301 -4.34 7.28 -12.01
N PRO A 302 -3.12 6.79 -12.27
CA PRO A 302 -2.87 5.85 -13.37
C PRO A 302 -3.54 4.48 -13.15
N SER A 303 -3.77 4.09 -11.90
CA SER A 303 -4.50 2.88 -11.54
C SER A 303 -6.01 3.10 -11.63
N ASN A 304 -6.74 2.11 -12.14
CA ASN A 304 -8.19 2.23 -12.38
C ASN A 304 -9.02 2.15 -11.11
N HIS A 305 -8.51 1.47 -10.07
CA HIS A 305 -9.23 1.23 -8.82
C HIS A 305 -8.38 1.51 -7.59
N ILE A 306 -9.03 1.83 -6.48
CA ILE A 306 -8.39 1.91 -5.16
C ILE A 306 -9.14 0.98 -4.22
N ILE A 307 -8.39 0.08 -3.58
CA ILE A 307 -8.91 -0.78 -2.52
C ILE A 307 -8.52 -0.15 -1.19
N HIS A 308 -9.52 0.26 -0.41
CA HIS A 308 -9.34 0.92 0.87
C HIS A 308 -9.38 -0.12 1.99
N LEU A 309 -8.20 -0.42 2.54
CA LEU A 309 -8.00 -1.20 3.75
C LEU A 309 -8.48 -0.39 4.97
N ILE A 310 -9.43 -0.92 5.73
CA ILE A 310 -10.03 -0.24 6.88
C ILE A 310 -9.44 -0.79 8.18
N SER A 311 -8.57 -0.01 8.83
CA SER A 311 -7.97 -0.38 10.11
C SER A 311 -7.75 0.83 11.03
N ASP A 312 -7.98 0.63 12.33
CA ASP A 312 -7.66 1.57 13.41
C ASP A 312 -6.52 1.06 14.31
N SER A 313 -5.95 -0.11 14.01
CA SER A 313 -5.01 -0.81 14.89
C SER A 313 -3.71 -1.17 14.19
N ALA A 314 -2.61 -1.06 14.93
CA ALA A 314 -1.29 -1.56 14.54
C ALA A 314 -1.10 -3.07 14.82
N ASN A 315 -2.15 -3.77 15.26
CA ASN A 315 -2.09 -5.20 15.51
C ASN A 315 -1.81 -5.96 14.20
N LYS A 316 -0.75 -6.78 14.20
CA LYS A 316 -0.23 -7.49 13.03
C LYS A 316 -1.28 -8.44 12.44
N ASP A 317 -1.90 -9.26 13.29
CA ASP A 317 -2.92 -10.24 12.88
C ASP A 317 -4.13 -9.54 12.25
N HIS A 318 -4.55 -8.41 12.82
CA HIS A 318 -5.66 -7.63 12.29
C HIS A 318 -5.32 -7.00 10.93
N LEU A 319 -4.14 -6.41 10.76
CA LEU A 319 -3.70 -5.85 9.49
C LEU A 319 -3.54 -6.92 8.42
N GLN A 320 -3.05 -8.10 8.79
CA GLN A 320 -2.97 -9.25 7.91
C GLN A 320 -4.36 -9.65 7.41
N GLN A 321 -5.34 -9.81 8.30
CA GLN A 321 -6.73 -10.13 7.92
C GLN A 321 -7.34 -9.05 7.02
N CYS A 322 -7.12 -7.77 7.32
CA CYS A 322 -7.61 -6.67 6.48
C CYS A 322 -7.02 -6.75 5.07
N LEU A 323 -5.73 -7.08 4.96
CA LEU A 323 -5.04 -7.20 3.69
C LEU A 323 -5.52 -8.43 2.90
N GLU A 324 -5.78 -9.56 3.57
CA GLU A 324 -6.43 -10.73 2.96
C GLU A 324 -7.80 -10.35 2.37
N ARG A 325 -8.60 -9.53 3.06
CA ARG A 325 -9.87 -9.01 2.51
C ARG A 325 -9.68 -8.08 1.32
N CYS A 326 -8.62 -7.28 1.30
CA CYS A 326 -8.29 -6.45 0.13
C CYS A 326 -8.00 -7.31 -1.10
N LEU A 327 -7.21 -8.37 -0.93
CA LEU A 327 -6.86 -9.30 -2.00
C LEU A 327 -8.09 -10.06 -2.51
N GLN A 328 -8.96 -10.52 -1.60
CA GLN A 328 -10.24 -11.14 -1.94
C GLN A 328 -11.17 -10.19 -2.70
N LEU A 329 -11.18 -8.91 -2.35
CA LEU A 329 -11.98 -7.91 -3.04
C LEU A 329 -11.46 -7.67 -4.47
N ALA A 330 -10.14 -7.62 -4.65
CA ALA A 330 -9.51 -7.54 -5.97
C ALA A 330 -9.86 -8.76 -6.83
N GLU A 331 -9.79 -9.96 -6.25
CA GLU A 331 -10.16 -11.22 -6.88
C GLU A 331 -11.63 -11.24 -7.31
N THR A 332 -12.55 -10.79 -6.46
CA THR A 332 -13.99 -10.73 -6.75
C THR A 332 -14.31 -9.81 -7.94
N HIS A 333 -13.49 -8.77 -8.14
CA HIS A 333 -13.63 -7.83 -9.26
C HIS A 333 -12.80 -8.24 -10.49
N GLY A 334 -12.14 -9.40 -10.46
CA GLY A 334 -11.37 -9.91 -11.59
C GLY A 334 -10.12 -9.09 -11.91
N LEU A 335 -9.54 -8.40 -10.92
CA LEU A 335 -8.33 -7.60 -11.10
C LEU A 335 -7.10 -8.52 -11.28
N GLY A 336 -6.24 -8.20 -12.24
CA GLY A 336 -5.05 -8.98 -12.57
C GLY A 336 -3.79 -8.55 -11.81
N SER A 337 -3.77 -7.33 -11.25
CA SER A 337 -2.61 -6.76 -10.58
C SER A 337 -2.99 -5.78 -9.45
N VAL A 338 -2.27 -5.85 -8.33
CA VAL A 338 -2.50 -5.00 -7.15
C VAL A 338 -1.18 -4.49 -6.58
N SER A 339 -1.03 -3.18 -6.39
CA SER A 339 0.12 -2.58 -5.68
C SER A 339 -0.23 -2.32 -4.21
N ILE A 340 0.58 -2.89 -3.30
CA ILE A 340 0.38 -2.81 -1.85
C ILE A 340 1.50 -1.95 -1.23
N PRO A 341 1.20 -0.89 -0.46
CA PRO A 341 2.23 -0.09 0.21
C PRO A 341 2.83 -0.84 1.40
N ALA A 342 3.89 -0.28 2.00
CA ALA A 342 4.43 -0.72 3.28
C ALA A 342 3.43 -0.49 4.44
N VAL A 343 2.46 -1.40 4.57
CA VAL A 343 1.32 -1.32 5.50
C VAL A 343 1.81 -1.11 6.94
N GLY A 344 1.31 -0.06 7.58
CA GLY A 344 1.56 0.23 9.00
C GLY A 344 2.91 0.88 9.35
N THR A 345 3.81 1.07 8.38
CA THR A 345 5.10 1.73 8.64
C THR A 345 5.00 3.24 8.94
N GLY A 346 3.86 3.85 8.58
CA GLY A 346 3.59 5.27 8.84
C GLY A 346 2.97 5.51 10.22
N GLY A 347 1.72 5.99 10.26
CA GLY A 347 1.05 6.39 11.50
C GLY A 347 0.88 5.30 12.56
N PHE A 348 1.05 4.03 12.21
CA PHE A 348 1.04 2.88 13.13
C PHE A 348 2.44 2.53 13.67
N GLN A 349 3.50 3.18 13.21
CA GLN A 349 4.89 3.03 13.68
C GLN A 349 5.44 1.59 13.64
N MET A 350 4.97 0.77 12.70
CA MET A 350 5.51 -0.58 12.53
C MET A 350 6.90 -0.55 11.89
N SER A 351 7.74 -1.54 12.24
CA SER A 351 9.00 -1.73 11.55
C SER A 351 8.77 -2.19 10.09
N ALA A 352 9.70 -1.88 9.20
CA ALA A 352 9.64 -2.32 7.81
C ALA A 352 9.60 -3.86 7.70
N VAL A 353 10.30 -4.56 8.61
CA VAL A 353 10.32 -6.03 8.70
C VAL A 353 8.94 -6.56 9.07
N ASP A 354 8.28 -5.96 10.06
CA ASP A 354 6.95 -6.39 10.48
C ASP A 354 5.90 -6.13 9.40
N SER A 355 6.01 -5.01 8.70
CA SER A 355 5.15 -4.69 7.56
C SER A 355 5.30 -5.72 6.44
N ALA A 356 6.55 -6.03 6.06
CA ALA A 356 6.84 -7.04 5.05
C ALA A 356 6.32 -8.43 5.45
N ASN A 357 6.47 -8.81 6.72
CA ASN A 357 5.95 -10.08 7.25
C ASN A 357 4.42 -10.15 7.17
N VAL A 358 3.71 -9.09 7.55
CA VAL A 358 2.24 -9.01 7.45
C VAL A 358 1.78 -9.17 6.01
N ILE A 359 2.43 -8.47 5.07
CA ILE A 359 2.12 -8.56 3.64
C ILE A 359 2.39 -9.97 3.11
N TYR A 360 3.55 -10.54 3.45
CA TYR A 360 3.92 -11.88 3.03
C TYR A 360 2.96 -12.95 3.58
N GLN A 361 2.56 -12.87 4.85
CA GLN A 361 1.61 -13.80 5.46
C GLN A 361 0.24 -13.73 4.78
N ALA A 362 -0.27 -12.52 4.54
CA ALA A 362 -1.54 -12.32 3.83
C ALA A 362 -1.50 -12.91 2.41
N LEU A 363 -0.42 -12.65 1.66
CA LEU A 363 -0.22 -13.21 0.32
C LEU A 363 -0.12 -14.74 0.35
N ASN A 364 0.61 -15.31 1.32
CA ASN A 364 0.80 -16.76 1.45
C ASN A 364 -0.52 -17.46 1.77
N ASN A 365 -1.34 -16.87 2.63
CA ASN A 365 -2.65 -17.41 2.99
C ASN A 365 -3.63 -17.40 1.80
N CYS A 366 -3.59 -16.33 1.00
CA CYS A 366 -4.44 -16.20 -0.19
C CYS A 366 -3.97 -17.08 -1.35
N CYS A 367 -2.65 -17.15 -1.62
CA CYS A 367 -2.13 -17.67 -2.89
C CYS A 367 -1.54 -19.09 -2.81
N LYS A 368 -1.08 -19.57 -1.63
CA LYS A 368 -0.57 -20.93 -1.33
C LYS A 368 0.50 -21.54 -2.27
N SER A 369 0.88 -20.91 -3.38
CA SER A 369 1.93 -21.33 -4.30
C SER A 369 2.53 -20.11 -5.01
N PHE A 370 3.77 -19.75 -4.64
CA PHE A 370 4.57 -18.77 -5.36
C PHE A 370 5.52 -19.51 -6.31
N LYS A 371 5.61 -19.09 -7.57
CA LYS A 371 6.66 -19.59 -8.47
C LYS A 371 7.99 -18.85 -8.30
N SER A 372 7.96 -17.60 -7.85
CA SER A 372 9.16 -16.78 -7.61
C SER A 372 8.76 -15.44 -7.00
N VAL A 373 9.50 -14.98 -5.98
CA VAL A 373 9.50 -13.57 -5.57
C VAL A 373 10.59 -12.88 -6.38
N HIS A 374 10.20 -12.01 -7.31
CA HIS A 374 11.16 -11.18 -8.03
C HIS A 374 11.34 -9.88 -7.24
N THR A 375 12.47 -9.70 -6.58
CA THR A 375 12.86 -8.37 -6.10
C THR A 375 13.05 -7.49 -7.34
N ALA A 376 12.27 -6.43 -7.51
CA ALA A 376 12.47 -5.51 -8.62
C ALA A 376 13.74 -4.73 -8.32
N LEU A 377 14.85 -5.20 -8.88
CA LEU A 377 16.14 -4.56 -8.77
C LEU A 377 16.10 -3.29 -9.62
N THR A 378 16.25 -2.14 -8.97
CA THR A 378 16.37 -0.83 -9.63
C THR A 378 17.54 -0.88 -10.58
N THR A 379 17.28 -0.64 -11.87
CA THR A 379 18.30 -0.62 -12.92
C THR A 379 18.54 0.81 -13.35
N GLU A 380 19.67 1.37 -12.94
CA GLU A 380 20.12 2.69 -13.38
C GLU A 380 21.03 2.57 -14.60
N LYS A 381 20.80 3.46 -15.57
CA LYS A 381 21.61 3.56 -16.79
C LYS A 381 22.40 4.86 -16.71
N VAL A 382 23.72 4.73 -16.59
CA VAL A 382 24.63 5.87 -16.57
C VAL A 382 25.28 6.02 -17.93
N GLU A 383 24.83 6.99 -18.71
CA GLU A 383 25.34 7.27 -20.06
C GLU A 383 26.37 8.40 -20.03
N SER A 384 27.54 8.19 -20.65
CA SER A 384 28.52 9.27 -20.87
C SER A 384 29.53 8.90 -21.96
N ASP A 385 29.89 9.88 -22.78
CA ASP A 385 30.96 9.83 -23.79
C ASP A 385 32.35 9.39 -23.26
N VAL A 386 32.58 9.45 -21.94
CA VAL A 386 33.84 9.02 -21.31
C VAL A 386 33.82 7.56 -20.83
N VAL A 387 32.71 6.83 -20.99
CA VAL A 387 32.62 5.41 -20.58
C VAL A 387 33.67 4.56 -21.30
N SER A 388 33.77 4.70 -22.62
CA SER A 388 34.78 4.03 -23.45
C SER A 388 36.23 4.40 -23.11
N GLN A 389 36.45 5.45 -22.31
CA GLN A 389 37.78 5.90 -21.89
C GLN A 389 38.18 5.37 -20.50
N LEU A 390 37.32 4.58 -19.84
CA LEU A 390 37.66 3.93 -18.59
C LEU A 390 38.72 2.86 -18.81
N SER A 391 39.80 2.88 -18.01
CA SER A 391 40.78 1.79 -18.05
C SER A 391 40.22 0.52 -17.44
N LEU A 392 40.70 -0.64 -17.91
CA LEU A 392 40.32 -1.95 -17.36
C LEU A 392 40.45 -2.02 -15.83
N ARG A 393 41.52 -1.45 -15.26
CA ARG A 393 41.73 -1.37 -13.80
C ARG A 393 40.61 -0.60 -13.08
N LYS A 394 40.10 0.48 -13.68
CA LYS A 394 39.01 1.28 -13.10
C LYS A 394 37.68 0.53 -13.19
N ILE A 395 37.40 -0.11 -14.31
CA ILE A 395 36.21 -0.94 -14.49
C ILE A 395 36.20 -2.08 -13.46
N GLU A 396 37.33 -2.75 -13.25
CA GLU A 396 37.44 -3.82 -12.27
C GLU A 396 37.27 -3.29 -10.83
N THR A 397 37.78 -2.10 -10.54
CA THR A 397 37.57 -1.45 -9.22
C THR A 397 36.09 -1.15 -9.00
N LEU A 398 35.38 -0.61 -10.00
CA LEU A 398 33.94 -0.34 -9.91
C LEU A 398 33.14 -1.64 -9.79
N ARG A 399 33.52 -2.69 -10.53
CA ARG A 399 32.88 -4.01 -10.44
C ARG A 399 33.04 -4.61 -9.04
N LYS A 400 34.24 -4.62 -8.46
CA LYS A 400 34.46 -5.10 -7.08
C LYS A 400 33.62 -4.37 -6.05
N LYS A 401 33.39 -3.06 -6.23
CA LYS A 401 32.52 -2.27 -5.36
C LYS A 401 31.04 -2.58 -5.55
N ALA A 402 30.62 -2.86 -6.78
CA ALA A 402 29.27 -3.32 -7.07
C ALA A 402 29.02 -4.70 -6.45
N ASP A 403 29.95 -5.64 -6.62
CA ASP A 403 29.87 -6.99 -6.05
C ASP A 403 29.80 -6.94 -4.51
N ALA A 404 30.59 -6.06 -3.87
CA ALA A 404 30.55 -5.85 -2.41
C ALA A 404 29.22 -5.27 -1.90
N ARG A 405 28.36 -4.77 -2.79
CA ARG A 405 27.04 -4.19 -2.51
C ARG A 405 25.90 -5.04 -3.07
N ASP A 406 26.19 -6.26 -3.53
CA ASP A 406 25.24 -7.16 -4.18
C ASP A 406 24.55 -6.53 -5.42
N LEU A 407 25.29 -5.71 -6.16
CA LEU A 407 24.81 -5.03 -7.37
C LEU A 407 25.30 -5.74 -8.62
N LYS A 408 24.40 -5.95 -9.58
CA LYS A 408 24.75 -6.35 -10.96
C LYS A 408 25.35 -5.14 -11.69
N PHE A 409 26.55 -5.31 -12.26
CA PHE A 409 27.28 -4.25 -12.95
C PHE A 409 27.71 -4.69 -14.36
N LYS A 410 27.24 -3.98 -15.38
CA LYS A 410 27.56 -4.26 -16.79
C LYS A 410 28.02 -2.98 -17.49
N VAL A 411 29.13 -3.06 -18.22
CA VAL A 411 29.62 -1.98 -19.08
C VAL A 411 29.29 -2.32 -20.52
N GLU A 412 28.72 -1.37 -21.24
CA GLU A 412 28.40 -1.51 -22.67
C GLU A 412 29.20 -0.46 -23.44
N ASP A 413 30.46 -0.80 -23.77
CA ASP A 413 31.44 0.13 -24.36
C ASP A 413 30.96 0.77 -25.66
N ILE A 414 30.32 -0.02 -26.54
CA ILE A 414 29.78 0.46 -27.83
C ILE A 414 28.65 1.48 -27.63
N ALA A 415 27.86 1.30 -26.57
CA ALA A 415 26.74 2.18 -26.24
C ALA A 415 27.13 3.32 -25.28
N ASN A 416 28.42 3.44 -24.91
CA ASN A 416 28.94 4.43 -23.96
C ASN A 416 28.10 4.53 -22.67
N ARG A 417 27.69 3.38 -22.11
CA ARG A 417 26.86 3.35 -20.90
C ARG A 417 27.23 2.24 -19.94
N ILE A 418 26.93 2.47 -18.67
CA ILE A 418 27.07 1.51 -17.58
C ILE A 418 25.69 1.22 -17.01
N LEU A 419 25.36 -0.06 -16.87
CA LEU A 419 24.14 -0.55 -16.24
C LEU A 419 24.47 -1.03 -14.83
N VAL A 420 23.75 -0.48 -13.85
CA VAL A 420 23.84 -0.89 -12.44
C VAL A 420 22.46 -1.33 -12.01
N GLN A 421 22.34 -2.57 -11.55
CA GLN A 421 21.06 -3.15 -11.13
C GLN A 421 21.14 -3.74 -9.72
N GLY A 422 20.27 -3.32 -8.82
CA GLY A 422 20.25 -3.80 -7.44
C GLY A 422 19.25 -3.09 -6.52
N GLU A 423 19.49 -3.11 -5.21
CA GLU A 423 18.70 -2.34 -4.24
C GLU A 423 18.88 -0.83 -4.46
N SER A 424 17.79 -0.06 -4.40
CA SER A 424 17.76 1.36 -4.81
C SER A 424 18.79 2.24 -4.10
N THR A 425 18.97 2.10 -2.78
CA THR A 425 19.93 2.93 -2.06
C THR A 425 21.37 2.60 -2.41
N GLU A 426 21.68 1.32 -2.61
CA GLU A 426 23.00 0.86 -3.04
C GLU A 426 23.30 1.21 -4.50
N VAL A 427 22.29 1.13 -5.38
CA VAL A 427 22.38 1.57 -6.79
C VAL A 427 22.71 3.06 -6.85
N ILE A 428 22.00 3.92 -6.12
CA ILE A 428 22.27 5.37 -6.11
C ILE A 428 23.69 5.67 -5.60
N LYS A 429 24.12 5.02 -4.51
CA LYS A 429 25.49 5.16 -4.00
C LYS A 429 26.51 4.76 -5.06
N MET A 430 26.23 3.71 -5.82
CA MET A 430 27.11 3.23 -6.89
C MET A 430 27.14 4.20 -8.09
N VAL A 431 25.99 4.74 -8.50
CA VAL A 431 25.89 5.76 -9.57
C VAL A 431 26.71 7.00 -9.22
N VAL A 432 26.64 7.48 -7.98
CA VAL A 432 27.45 8.62 -7.50
C VAL A 432 28.94 8.34 -7.62
N GLU A 433 29.39 7.12 -7.35
CA GLU A 433 30.79 6.74 -7.50
C GLU A 433 31.24 6.69 -8.97
N ILE A 434 30.38 6.17 -9.85
CA ILE A 434 30.63 6.16 -11.30
C ILE A 434 30.77 7.60 -11.81
N MET A 435 29.85 8.49 -11.44
CA MET A 435 29.91 9.91 -11.83
C MET A 435 31.19 10.59 -11.35
N LYS A 436 31.63 10.34 -10.10
CA LYS A 436 32.91 10.84 -9.59
C LYS A 436 34.10 10.38 -10.43
N GLU A 437 34.10 9.16 -10.95
CA GLU A 437 35.16 8.69 -11.85
C GLU A 437 35.09 9.37 -13.23
N PHE A 438 33.89 9.65 -13.75
CA PHE A 438 33.72 10.38 -15.01
C PHE A 438 34.23 11.81 -14.88
N ASP A 439 33.89 12.51 -13.79
CA ASP A 439 34.34 13.88 -13.55
C ASP A 439 35.87 13.98 -13.50
N LYS A 440 36.54 13.01 -12.88
CA LYS A 440 38.01 12.93 -12.89
C LYS A 440 38.57 12.78 -14.30
N ILE A 441 37.92 12.02 -15.17
CA ILE A 441 38.36 11.82 -16.56
C ILE A 441 38.10 13.09 -17.38
N LYS A 442 36.91 13.69 -17.24
CA LYS A 442 36.57 14.96 -17.89
C LYS A 442 37.53 16.07 -17.49
N LYS A 443 37.86 16.19 -16.19
CA LYS A 443 38.84 17.16 -15.69
C LYS A 443 40.22 16.92 -16.30
N LYS A 444 40.72 15.68 -16.30
CA LYS A 444 42.01 15.36 -16.95
C LYS A 444 42.02 15.67 -18.45
N LYS A 445 40.91 15.42 -19.16
CA LYS A 445 40.78 15.74 -20.59
C LYS A 445 40.80 17.25 -20.80
N GLN A 446 40.11 18.01 -19.96
CA GLN A 446 40.12 19.48 -19.97
C GLN A 446 41.53 20.01 -19.70
N ASP A 447 42.20 19.53 -18.65
CA ASP A 447 43.56 19.93 -18.29
C ASP A 447 44.55 19.59 -19.43
N HIS A 448 44.37 18.45 -20.08
CA HIS A 448 45.17 18.03 -21.24
C HIS A 448 44.93 18.89 -22.48
N LEU A 449 43.67 19.24 -22.79
CA LEU A 449 43.31 20.13 -23.91
C LEU A 449 43.84 21.55 -23.71
N LEU A 450 43.75 22.07 -22.48
CA LEU A 450 44.33 23.35 -22.09
C LEU A 450 45.85 23.36 -22.26
N SER A 451 46.53 22.26 -21.90
CA SER A 451 47.98 22.13 -22.09
C SER A 451 48.44 22.11 -23.55
N LYS A 452 47.56 21.74 -24.49
CA LYS A 452 47.84 21.72 -25.94
C LYS A 452 47.55 23.05 -26.63
N SER A 453 46.63 23.85 -26.09
CA SER A 453 46.12 25.07 -26.69
C SER A 453 46.80 26.33 -26.17
N VAL A 454 47.55 26.24 -25.05
CA VAL A 454 48.24 27.36 -24.43
C VAL A 454 49.63 26.93 -23.99
N GLU A 455 50.63 27.74 -24.33
CA GLU A 455 52.03 27.58 -23.93
C GLU A 455 52.43 28.76 -23.04
N TRP A 456 52.70 28.45 -21.78
CA TRP A 456 53.33 29.33 -20.82
C TRP A 456 54.84 29.24 -20.96
N GLY A 457 55.48 30.40 -21.06
CA GLY A 457 56.93 30.56 -21.01
C GLY A 457 57.37 31.46 -19.87
N TYR A 458 58.65 31.42 -19.57
CA TYR A 458 59.26 32.30 -18.59
C TYR A 458 60.57 32.88 -19.10
N GLU A 459 60.90 34.08 -18.64
CA GLU A 459 62.18 34.72 -18.89
C GLU A 459 63.00 34.76 -17.59
N ARG A 460 64.22 34.22 -17.65
CA ARG A 460 65.20 34.23 -16.54
C ARG A 460 66.53 34.74 -17.06
N LYS A 461 67.05 35.82 -16.47
CA LYS A 461 68.32 36.45 -16.88
C LYS A 461 68.40 36.76 -18.40
N GLY A 462 67.30 37.24 -18.98
CA GLY A 462 67.21 37.59 -20.40
C GLY A 462 66.97 36.41 -21.37
N ILE A 463 66.93 35.18 -20.86
CA ILE A 463 66.71 33.97 -21.68
C ILE A 463 65.26 33.53 -21.55
N LYS A 464 64.56 33.42 -22.68
CA LYS A 464 63.19 32.91 -22.76
C LYS A 464 63.17 31.39 -22.87
N MET A 465 62.38 30.76 -22.02
CA MET A 465 62.21 29.31 -21.95
C MET A 465 60.70 28.99 -21.87
N VAL A 466 60.33 27.75 -22.17
CA VAL A 466 58.96 27.26 -22.02
C VAL A 466 58.86 26.37 -20.79
N PHE A 467 57.74 26.42 -20.08
CA PHE A 467 57.46 25.43 -19.05
C PHE A 467 57.28 24.06 -19.70
N ASN A 468 57.62 23.00 -18.96
CA ASN A 468 57.28 21.65 -19.43
C ASN A 468 55.75 21.48 -19.41
N GLN A 469 55.26 20.39 -19.99
CA GLN A 469 53.83 20.14 -20.11
C GLN A 469 53.07 20.16 -18.77
N TRP A 470 53.70 19.71 -17.69
CA TRP A 470 53.10 19.60 -16.37
C TRP A 470 52.99 20.96 -15.68
N GLU A 471 54.07 21.75 -15.60
CA GLU A 471 54.01 23.09 -15.03
C GLU A 471 53.15 24.04 -15.88
N ASN A 472 53.19 23.89 -17.22
CA ASN A 472 52.31 24.60 -18.13
C ASN A 472 50.82 24.40 -17.80
N ALA A 473 50.41 23.15 -17.55
CA ALA A 473 49.04 22.82 -17.17
C ALA A 473 48.67 23.42 -15.79
N ILE A 474 49.57 23.37 -14.80
CA ILE A 474 49.34 23.93 -13.46
C ILE A 474 49.08 25.44 -13.52
N ILE A 475 49.86 26.16 -14.33
CA ILE A 475 49.74 27.61 -14.47
C ILE A 475 48.44 27.96 -15.21
N GLU A 476 48.11 27.26 -16.30
CA GLU A 476 46.88 27.49 -17.06
C GLU A 476 45.61 27.16 -16.26
N MET A 477 45.63 26.08 -15.47
CA MET A 477 44.52 25.77 -14.56
C MET A 477 44.30 26.88 -13.54
N ALA A 478 45.38 27.36 -12.88
CA ALA A 478 45.28 28.43 -11.90
C ALA A 478 44.79 29.74 -12.53
N HIS A 479 45.18 30.02 -13.77
CA HIS A 479 44.69 31.16 -14.54
C HIS A 479 43.18 31.07 -14.83
N ASN A 480 42.70 29.91 -15.30
CA ASN A 480 41.28 29.71 -15.63
C ASN A 480 40.37 29.65 -14.39
N GLU A 481 40.88 29.16 -13.25
CA GLU A 481 40.18 29.17 -11.97
C GLU A 481 40.18 30.55 -11.28
N GLY A 482 40.79 31.58 -11.89
CA GLY A 482 40.88 32.93 -11.32
C GLY A 482 41.77 33.02 -10.07
N LYS A 483 42.68 32.06 -9.85
CA LYS A 483 43.59 32.07 -8.71
C LYS A 483 44.66 33.14 -8.91
N SER A 484 44.93 33.93 -7.87
CA SER A 484 45.96 34.98 -7.92
C SER A 484 47.38 34.40 -7.87
N LYS A 485 47.58 33.23 -7.26
CA LYS A 485 48.89 32.60 -7.08
C LYS A 485 48.84 31.08 -7.28
N THR A 486 49.93 30.50 -7.79
CA THR A 486 50.13 29.05 -7.89
C THR A 486 51.59 28.67 -7.63
N ARG A 487 51.88 27.38 -7.45
CA ARG A 487 53.22 26.86 -7.13
C ARG A 487 53.66 25.88 -8.20
N VAL A 488 54.86 26.06 -8.72
CA VAL A 488 55.47 25.19 -9.75
C VAL A 488 56.90 24.82 -9.36
N ILE A 489 57.44 23.75 -9.95
CA ILE A 489 58.83 23.34 -9.73
C ILE A 489 59.62 23.68 -11.00
N LEU A 490 60.75 24.37 -10.85
CA LEU A 490 61.61 24.78 -11.95
C LEU A 490 63.06 24.54 -11.56
N ALA A 491 63.77 23.72 -12.35
CA ALA A 491 65.15 23.31 -12.09
C ALA A 491 65.38 22.73 -10.66
N GLY A 492 64.41 21.97 -10.13
CA GLY A 492 64.47 21.35 -8.81
C GLY A 492 64.09 22.27 -7.64
N GLU A 493 63.78 23.54 -7.90
CA GLU A 493 63.35 24.50 -6.89
C GLU A 493 61.86 24.84 -7.04
N GLN A 494 61.17 25.09 -5.92
CA GLN A 494 59.79 25.57 -5.94
C GLN A 494 59.72 27.08 -6.21
N PHE A 495 58.94 27.48 -7.22
CA PHE A 495 58.61 28.86 -7.54
C PHE A 495 57.17 29.19 -7.13
N LEU A 496 56.98 30.32 -6.47
CA LEU A 496 55.65 30.91 -6.25
C LEU A 496 55.33 31.85 -7.40
N ILE A 497 54.36 31.45 -8.22
CA ILE A 497 53.86 32.20 -9.37
C ILE A 497 52.75 33.14 -8.92
N ASP A 498 52.89 34.42 -9.21
CA ASP A 498 51.85 35.45 -9.08
C ASP A 498 51.30 35.78 -10.46
N LEU A 499 50.09 35.29 -10.74
CA LEU A 499 49.41 35.43 -12.02
C LEU A 499 48.87 36.85 -12.24
N THR A 500 48.67 37.63 -11.17
CA THR A 500 48.21 39.02 -11.28
C THR A 500 49.32 39.94 -11.78
N LYS A 501 50.56 39.59 -11.44
CA LYS A 501 51.77 40.34 -11.82
C LYS A 501 52.55 39.69 -12.96
N ASN A 502 52.16 38.49 -13.38
CA ASN A 502 52.89 37.66 -14.33
C ASN A 502 54.37 37.46 -13.94
N ILE A 503 54.65 37.24 -12.66
CA ILE A 503 56.01 36.99 -12.15
C ILE A 503 56.05 35.72 -11.30
N GLY A 504 57.20 35.06 -11.25
CA GLY A 504 57.48 33.95 -10.34
C GLY A 504 58.68 34.25 -9.46
N ARG A 505 58.68 33.78 -8.22
CA ARG A 505 59.84 33.90 -7.31
C ARG A 505 60.24 32.56 -6.70
N GLY A 506 61.50 32.19 -6.88
CA GLY A 506 62.12 31.02 -6.25
C GLY A 506 62.04 31.13 -4.73
N GLN A 507 61.58 30.07 -4.07
CA GLN A 507 61.39 30.06 -2.61
C GLN A 507 62.71 29.87 -1.85
N GLN A 508 63.74 29.33 -2.49
CA GLN A 508 65.07 29.09 -1.91
C GLN A 508 66.11 30.08 -2.42
N SER A 509 66.18 30.30 -3.74
CA SER A 509 67.15 31.18 -4.38
C SER A 509 66.73 32.66 -4.38
N GLY A 510 65.42 32.92 -4.25
CA GLY A 510 64.86 34.25 -4.41
C GLY A 510 64.83 34.77 -5.85
N ASP A 511 65.27 33.97 -6.82
CA ASP A 511 65.32 34.33 -8.25
C ASP A 511 63.95 34.70 -8.78
N GLN A 512 63.87 35.80 -9.53
CA GLN A 512 62.65 36.26 -10.15
C GLN A 512 62.61 35.86 -11.64
N ILE A 513 61.45 35.37 -12.07
CA ILE A 513 61.13 35.07 -13.47
C ILE A 513 59.91 35.88 -13.91
N THR A 514 59.85 36.23 -15.20
CA THR A 514 58.67 36.89 -15.79
C THR A 514 57.94 35.91 -16.69
N LEU A 515 56.61 35.83 -16.59
CA LEU A 515 55.79 34.85 -17.28
C LEU A 515 55.23 35.43 -18.59
N THR A 516 55.12 34.57 -19.59
CA THR A 516 54.47 34.87 -20.88
C THR A 516 53.46 33.78 -21.19
N ARG A 517 52.27 34.16 -21.69
CA ARG A 517 51.22 33.22 -22.10
C ARG A 517 51.01 33.34 -23.59
N LYS A 518 51.12 32.24 -24.33
CA LYS A 518 50.91 32.19 -25.78
C LYS A 518 49.79 31.19 -26.10
N ILE A 519 48.75 31.63 -26.78
CA ILE A 519 47.67 30.73 -27.25
C ILE A 519 48.16 30.04 -28.54
N LYS A 520 48.27 28.71 -28.51
CA LYS A 520 48.51 27.86 -29.69
C LYS A 520 47.15 27.51 -30.32
N GLY A 521 46.68 28.39 -31.20
CA GLY A 521 45.53 28.18 -32.05
C GLY A 521 45.64 29.09 -33.27
N PHE A 522 45.12 28.65 -34.42
CA PHE A 522 45.00 29.52 -35.59
C PHE A 522 44.19 30.76 -35.18
N PRO A 523 44.63 31.98 -35.55
CA PRO A 523 43.80 33.16 -35.31
C PRO A 523 42.46 32.93 -36.00
N LEU A 524 41.36 33.12 -35.26
CA LEU A 524 40.04 33.17 -35.85
C LEU A 524 40.10 34.17 -37.03
N PRO A 525 39.57 33.82 -38.20
CA PRO A 525 39.57 34.75 -39.32
C PRO A 525 38.96 36.08 -38.90
N ARG A 526 39.58 37.20 -39.30
CA ARG A 526 39.23 38.54 -38.79
C ARG A 526 37.77 38.93 -39.06
N HIS A 527 37.11 38.26 -40.00
CA HIS A 527 35.71 38.48 -40.36
C HIS A 527 34.72 37.68 -39.51
N TRP A 528 35.18 36.78 -38.63
CA TRP A 528 34.30 36.03 -37.74
C TRP A 528 33.82 36.89 -36.58
N LYS A 529 32.50 36.88 -36.33
CA LYS A 529 31.91 37.60 -35.21
C LYS A 529 32.31 36.92 -33.89
N PRO A 530 32.63 37.69 -32.84
CA PRO A 530 32.87 37.15 -31.51
C PRO A 530 31.67 36.35 -31.00
N MET A 531 31.94 35.36 -30.15
CA MET A 531 30.90 34.55 -29.54
C MET A 531 29.95 35.44 -28.71
N PRO A 532 28.62 35.35 -28.90
CA PRO A 532 27.69 36.34 -28.35
C PRO A 532 27.61 36.35 -26.81
N ARG A 533 27.88 35.21 -26.16
CA ARG A 533 27.81 35.08 -24.70
C ARG A 533 28.87 34.11 -24.14
N PRO A 534 29.43 34.36 -22.95
CA PRO A 534 30.47 33.51 -22.35
C PRO A 534 29.99 32.12 -21.88
N ASP A 535 28.69 31.93 -21.68
CA ASP A 535 28.04 30.71 -21.19
C ASP A 535 27.56 29.78 -22.32
N MET A 536 27.66 30.23 -23.56
CA MET A 536 27.28 29.45 -24.73
C MET A 536 28.41 28.47 -25.08
N THR A 537 28.11 27.21 -25.38
CA THR A 537 29.13 26.21 -25.79
C THR A 537 29.20 26.03 -27.30
N VAL A 538 28.15 26.43 -28.02
CA VAL A 538 28.03 26.36 -29.48
C VAL A 538 27.28 27.60 -29.97
N HIS A 539 27.79 28.28 -30.99
CA HIS A 539 27.09 29.35 -31.71
C HIS A 539 26.98 28.98 -33.18
N THR A 540 25.76 28.75 -33.66
CA THR A 540 25.51 28.36 -35.06
C THR A 540 25.41 29.60 -35.93
N VAL A 541 26.24 29.68 -36.96
CA VAL A 541 26.21 30.75 -37.95
C VAL A 541 25.79 30.15 -39.28
N VAL A 542 24.79 30.75 -39.92
CA VAL A 542 24.38 30.36 -41.28
C VAL A 542 25.40 30.93 -42.25
N LEU A 543 26.12 30.05 -42.94
CA LEU A 543 27.07 30.42 -43.98
C LEU A 543 26.32 30.59 -45.31
N LEU A 544 26.52 31.72 -45.98
CA LEU A 544 26.02 31.93 -47.33
C LEU A 544 26.88 31.11 -48.32
N PRO A 545 26.29 30.47 -49.35
CA PRO A 545 27.02 29.63 -50.32
C PRO A 545 28.23 30.33 -50.98
N ASP A 546 28.15 31.66 -51.11
CA ASP A 546 29.15 32.46 -51.81
C ASP A 546 30.33 32.87 -50.92
N SER A 547 30.21 32.66 -49.60
CA SER A 547 31.17 33.10 -48.60
C SER A 547 32.45 32.27 -48.65
N SER A 548 33.59 32.90 -48.33
CA SER A 548 34.87 32.19 -48.21
C SER A 548 34.82 31.07 -47.18
N ASP A 549 34.07 31.28 -46.09
CA ASP A 549 33.88 30.30 -45.03
C ASP A 549 33.08 29.07 -45.50
N TYR A 550 32.09 29.25 -46.37
CA TYR A 550 31.34 28.13 -46.95
C TYR A 550 32.25 27.27 -47.85
N LYS A 551 33.05 27.92 -48.70
CA LYS A 551 33.96 27.25 -49.65
C LYS A 551 35.14 26.54 -48.97
N ASP A 552 35.57 27.02 -47.80
CA ASP A 552 36.62 26.39 -47.00
C ASP A 552 36.11 25.14 -46.24
N VAL A 553 34.82 25.08 -45.92
CA VAL A 553 34.17 23.95 -45.20
C VAL A 553 33.55 22.92 -46.16
N GLU A 554 33.20 23.32 -47.38
CA GLU A 554 32.69 22.42 -48.45
C GLU A 554 33.79 21.51 -49.04
N ARG A 555 35.06 21.83 -48.83
CA ARG A 555 36.21 20.97 -49.19
C ARG A 555 36.40 19.81 -48.23
#